data_AF-A0A926YX93-F1
#
_entry.id   AF-A0A926YX93-F1
#
_cell.length_a   1.000
_cell.length_b   1.000
_cell.length_c   1.000
_cell.angle_alpha   90.00
_cell.angle_beta   90.00
_cell.angle_gamma   90.00
#
_symmetry.space_group_name_H-M   'P 1'
#
loop_
_entity.id
_entity.type
_entity.pdbx_description
1 polymer ?
#
loop_
_entity_poly.entity_id
_entity_poly.type
_entity_poly.pdbx_seq_one_letter_code
_entity_poly.pdbx_strand_id
1 'polypeptide(L)'
;MGSSFIDFKGYGFWARDASVEVWLDLLVQEIDKLEKVSDWLKEARSDWFEQATVGFVGCVDPKLDHFLISQERIDLVLTLSENTLRWLERQGKYLSKESLNSSMGSEVDNPKGWWEQDVETQSFIKVGRKFIELLRGDLKTNASTSSIF
;
A
#
# COMPACT_ATOMS: atom_id res chain seq x y z
N MET A 1 -11.67 -4.13 11.66
CA MET A 1 -10.75 -3.46 10.72
C MET A 1 -11.25 -2.06 10.48
N GLY A 2 -10.39 -1.08 10.75
CA GLY A 2 -10.65 0.30 10.39
C GLY A 2 -10.64 0.52 8.88
N SER A 3 -10.78 1.78 8.52
CA SER A 3 -10.57 2.29 7.18
C SER A 3 -9.84 3.60 7.27
N SER A 4 -8.88 3.82 6.39
CA SER A 4 -8.13 5.06 6.28
C SER A 4 -8.35 5.68 4.90
N PHE A 5 -8.26 7.01 4.87
CA PHE A 5 -8.37 7.79 3.65
C PHE A 5 -6.96 8.02 3.12
N ILE A 6 -6.69 7.54 1.92
CA ILE A 6 -5.39 7.70 1.27
C ILE A 6 -5.49 8.86 0.31
N ASP A 7 -4.71 9.91 0.57
CA ASP A 7 -4.77 11.15 -0.18
C ASP A 7 -3.44 11.56 -0.80
N PHE A 8 -3.59 12.33 -1.88
CA PHE A 8 -2.51 12.97 -2.59
C PHE A 8 -3.06 14.18 -3.33
N LYS A 9 -2.42 15.35 -3.16
CA LYS A 9 -2.80 16.61 -3.81
C LYS A 9 -4.28 16.96 -3.63
N GLY A 10 -4.84 16.67 -2.45
CA GLY A 10 -6.21 16.99 -2.06
C GLY A 10 -7.29 16.05 -2.61
N TYR A 11 -6.92 14.99 -3.33
CA TYR A 11 -7.82 13.92 -3.76
C TYR A 11 -7.43 12.61 -3.09
N GLY A 12 -8.34 11.64 -3.06
CA GLY A 12 -8.06 10.37 -2.40
C GLY A 12 -9.22 9.38 -2.41
N PHE A 13 -9.00 8.25 -1.76
CA PHE A 13 -9.99 7.19 -1.62
C PHE A 13 -9.98 6.57 -0.22
N TRP A 14 -11.14 6.06 0.20
CA TRP A 14 -11.24 5.22 1.39
C TRP A 14 -11.00 3.75 1.05
N ALA A 15 -10.21 3.06 1.87
CA ALA A 15 -10.05 1.62 1.79
C ALA A 15 -9.91 1.01 3.20
N ARG A 16 -10.18 -0.30 3.31
CA ARG A 16 -9.90 -1.04 4.55
C ARG A 16 -8.41 -1.05 4.85
N ASP A 17 -8.04 -0.78 6.10
CA ASP A 17 -6.62 -0.66 6.50
C ASP A 17 -5.82 -1.89 6.13
N ALA A 18 -6.38 -3.08 6.34
CA ALA A 18 -5.66 -4.30 6.00
C ALA A 18 -5.34 -4.45 4.52
N SER A 19 -6.15 -3.88 3.63
CA SER A 19 -5.83 -3.83 2.21
C SER A 19 -4.79 -2.77 1.89
N VAL A 20 -4.79 -1.63 2.60
CA VAL A 20 -3.80 -0.58 2.45
C VAL A 20 -2.44 -1.01 2.99
N GLU A 21 -2.39 -1.59 4.19
CA GLU A 21 -1.16 -2.05 4.83
C GLU A 21 -0.46 -3.12 3.99
N VAL A 22 -1.20 -4.13 3.50
CA VAL A 22 -0.64 -5.11 2.56
C VAL A 22 -0.15 -4.44 1.28
N TRP A 23 -0.89 -3.47 0.73
CA TRP A 23 -0.46 -2.75 -0.46
C TRP A 23 0.86 -1.99 -0.23
N LEU A 24 1.00 -1.29 0.91
CA LEU A 24 2.22 -0.58 1.27
C LEU A 24 3.39 -1.53 1.52
N ASP A 25 3.17 -2.65 2.19
CA ASP A 25 4.18 -3.69 2.37
C ASP A 25 4.71 -4.22 1.03
N LEU A 26 3.80 -4.55 0.11
CA LEU A 26 4.18 -5.02 -1.23
C LEU A 26 4.90 -3.94 -2.05
N LEU A 27 4.56 -2.67 -1.88
CA LEU A 27 5.26 -1.55 -2.51
C LEU A 27 6.68 -1.41 -1.94
N VAL A 28 6.84 -1.54 -0.62
CA VAL A 28 8.14 -1.57 0.06
C VAL A 28 9.02 -2.71 -0.47
N GLN A 29 8.45 -3.90 -0.66
CA GLN A 29 9.18 -5.03 -1.25
C GLN A 29 9.65 -4.75 -2.70
N GLU A 30 8.91 -3.99 -3.50
CA GLU A 30 9.39 -3.56 -4.82
C GLU A 30 10.55 -2.54 -4.71
N ILE A 31 10.53 -1.65 -3.72
CA ILE A 31 11.64 -0.73 -3.44
C ILE A 31 12.90 -1.51 -3.05
N ASP A 32 12.74 -2.53 -2.20
CA ASP A 32 13.85 -3.35 -1.70
C ASP A 32 14.53 -4.19 -2.80
N LYS A 33 13.91 -4.33 -3.98
CA LYS A 33 14.51 -4.96 -5.17
C LYS A 33 15.45 -4.04 -5.95
N LEU A 34 15.44 -2.74 -5.66
CA LEU A 34 16.28 -1.77 -6.36
C LEU A 34 17.73 -1.85 -5.87
N GLU A 35 18.69 -1.96 -6.81
CA GLU A 35 20.12 -1.97 -6.46
C GLU A 35 20.61 -0.64 -5.86
N LYS A 36 19.97 0.47 -6.23
CA LYS A 36 20.31 1.81 -5.78
C LYS A 36 19.05 2.57 -5.39
N VAL A 37 18.99 2.97 -4.13
CA VAL A 37 17.88 3.71 -3.55
C VAL A 37 18.37 5.09 -3.15
N SER A 38 17.74 6.14 -3.67
CA SER A 38 17.99 7.52 -3.25
C SER A 38 17.52 7.76 -1.82
N ASP A 39 18.12 8.72 -1.11
CA ASP A 39 17.84 8.91 0.34
C ASP A 39 16.36 9.21 0.63
N TRP A 40 15.71 10.02 -0.20
CA TRP A 40 14.27 10.28 -0.04
C TRP A 40 13.42 9.01 -0.15
N LEU A 41 13.83 8.05 -0.98
CA LEU A 41 13.09 6.81 -1.19
C LEU A 41 13.35 5.83 -0.04
N LYS A 42 14.52 5.90 0.61
CA LYS A 42 14.77 5.17 1.86
C LYS A 42 13.88 5.70 2.99
N GLU A 43 13.76 7.02 3.11
CA GLU A 43 12.87 7.66 4.09
C GLU A 43 11.40 7.27 3.83
N ALA A 44 10.94 7.41 2.58
CA ALA A 44 9.60 7.02 2.18
C ALA A 44 9.33 5.53 2.44
N ARG A 45 10.27 4.64 2.07
CA ARG A 45 10.20 3.20 2.33
C ARG A 45 10.09 2.90 3.82
N SER A 46 10.83 3.62 4.67
CA SER A 46 10.76 3.44 6.12
C SER A 46 9.39 3.84 6.67
N ASP A 47 8.86 5.01 6.27
CA ASP A 47 7.52 5.46 6.70
C ASP A 47 6.45 4.49 6.19
N TRP A 48 6.47 4.12 4.91
CA TRP A 48 5.48 3.19 4.35
C TRP A 48 5.52 1.80 4.99
N PHE A 49 6.71 1.32 5.40
CA PHE A 49 6.82 0.09 6.17
C PHE A 49 6.24 0.22 7.58
N GLU A 50 6.48 1.36 8.27
CA GLU A 50 5.84 1.65 9.55
C GLU A 50 4.31 1.67 9.40
N GLN A 51 3.80 2.41 8.41
CA GLN A 51 2.37 2.47 8.09
C GLN A 51 1.78 1.09 7.75
N ALA A 52 2.56 0.20 7.12
CA ALA A 52 2.14 -1.17 6.81
C ALA A 52 2.08 -2.09 8.03
N THR A 53 2.54 -1.66 9.20
CA THR A 53 2.65 -2.49 10.41
C THR A 53 1.86 -1.93 11.60
N VAL A 54 1.00 -0.94 11.38
CA VAL A 54 0.21 -0.28 12.44
C VAL A 54 -0.95 -1.14 12.98
N GLY A 55 -1.29 -2.25 12.31
CA GLY A 55 -2.18 -3.27 12.87
C GLY A 55 -3.67 -3.03 12.63
N PHE A 56 -4.03 -2.38 11.52
CA PHE A 56 -5.40 -2.23 11.00
C PHE A 56 -6.37 -1.40 11.86
N VAL A 57 -5.84 -0.38 12.55
CA VAL A 57 -6.55 0.41 13.57
C VAL A 57 -7.04 1.79 13.09
N GLY A 58 -7.00 2.08 11.80
CA GLY A 58 -7.61 3.26 11.17
C GLY A 58 -6.71 4.48 11.06
N CYS A 59 -5.39 4.32 11.23
CA CYS A 59 -4.44 5.44 11.23
C CYS A 59 -3.37 5.35 10.14
N VAL A 60 -3.66 4.68 9.02
CA VAL A 60 -2.72 4.55 7.90
C VAL A 60 -2.68 5.85 7.10
N ASP A 61 -1.52 6.54 7.11
CA ASP A 61 -1.27 7.75 6.34
C ASP A 61 0.13 7.66 5.67
N PRO A 62 0.21 7.36 4.37
CA PRO A 62 1.48 7.25 3.65
C PRO A 62 2.16 8.59 3.36
N LYS A 63 1.55 9.73 3.74
CA LYS A 63 2.04 11.10 3.54
C LYS A 63 2.56 11.34 2.12
N LEU A 64 1.78 10.98 1.11
CA LEU A 64 2.23 10.99 -0.29
C LEU A 64 2.70 12.38 -0.74
N ASP A 65 2.03 13.45 -0.31
CA ASP A 65 2.44 14.84 -0.61
C ASP A 65 3.79 15.23 0.02
N HIS A 66 4.21 14.57 1.10
CA HIS A 66 5.50 14.80 1.72
C HIS A 66 6.65 14.21 0.89
N PHE A 67 6.48 13.01 0.36
CA PHE A 67 7.55 12.30 -0.35
C PHE A 67 7.57 12.57 -1.86
N LEU A 68 6.39 12.71 -2.48
CA LEU A 68 6.22 12.78 -3.94
C LEU A 68 6.18 14.22 -4.46
N ILE A 69 7.22 14.98 -4.13
CA ILE A 69 7.33 16.43 -4.39
C ILE A 69 7.70 16.82 -5.82
N SER A 70 8.07 15.85 -6.67
CA SER A 70 8.43 16.08 -8.07
C SER A 70 7.87 14.99 -8.98
N GLN A 71 7.73 15.32 -10.27
CA GLN A 71 7.21 14.36 -11.26
C GLN A 71 8.08 13.11 -11.35
N GLU A 72 9.42 13.25 -11.28
CA GLU A 72 10.35 12.11 -11.28
C GLU A 72 10.07 11.12 -10.13
N ARG A 73 9.79 11.63 -8.92
CA ARG A 73 9.46 10.76 -7.77
C ARG A 73 8.10 10.08 -7.97
N ILE A 74 7.11 10.81 -8.50
CA ILE A 74 5.80 10.27 -8.83
C ILE A 74 5.94 9.14 -9.87
N ASP A 75 6.70 9.36 -10.94
CA ASP A 75 6.88 8.40 -12.04
C ASP A 75 7.60 7.13 -11.56
N LEU A 76 8.59 7.27 -10.66
CA LEU A 76 9.25 6.12 -10.04
C LEU A 76 8.26 5.29 -9.21
N VAL A 77 7.48 5.94 -8.35
CA VAL A 77 6.52 5.23 -7.48
C VAL A 77 5.37 4.64 -8.28
N LEU A 78 4.94 5.30 -9.37
CA LEU A 78 4.02 4.72 -10.34
C LEU A 78 4.59 3.44 -10.97
N THR A 79 5.86 3.46 -11.39
CA THR A 79 6.51 2.28 -11.96
C THR A 79 6.56 1.11 -10.98
N LEU A 80 6.93 1.39 -9.72
CA LEU A 80 6.92 0.39 -8.65
C LEU A 80 5.51 -0.13 -8.37
N SER A 81 4.53 0.77 -8.28
CA SER A 81 3.12 0.41 -8.08
C SER A 81 2.59 -0.48 -9.21
N GLU A 82 2.95 -0.19 -10.45
CA GLU A 82 2.55 -1.02 -11.59
C GLU A 82 3.22 -2.40 -11.56
N ASN A 83 4.48 -2.50 -11.10
CA ASN A 83 5.14 -3.80 -10.88
C ASN A 83 4.42 -4.60 -9.80
N THR A 84 4.11 -3.97 -8.66
CA THR A 84 3.35 -4.58 -7.57
C THR A 84 1.99 -5.08 -8.06
N LEU A 85 1.26 -4.24 -8.81
CA LEU A 85 -0.06 -4.61 -9.35
C LEU A 85 0.04 -5.79 -10.32
N ARG A 86 1.03 -5.79 -11.23
CA ARG A 86 1.27 -6.93 -12.14
C ARG A 86 1.63 -8.19 -11.38
N TRP A 87 2.39 -8.09 -10.29
CA TRP A 87 2.69 -9.24 -9.44
C TRP A 87 1.42 -9.78 -8.79
N LEU A 88 0.57 -8.91 -8.21
CA LEU A 88 -0.73 -9.27 -7.63
C LEU A 88 -1.67 -9.92 -8.65
N GLU A 89 -1.77 -9.38 -9.86
CA GLU A 89 -2.62 -9.94 -10.93
C GLU A 89 -2.16 -11.32 -11.41
N ARG A 90 -0.88 -11.66 -11.21
CA ARG A 90 -0.35 -13.01 -11.46
C ARG A 90 -0.61 -13.96 -10.29
N GLN A 91 -0.93 -13.44 -9.11
CA GLN A 91 -1.37 -14.28 -8.02
C GLN A 91 -2.76 -14.82 -8.36
N GLY A 92 -3.03 -16.04 -7.90
CA GLY A 92 -4.33 -16.66 -8.10
C GLY A 92 -5.47 -15.88 -7.40
N LYS A 93 -6.63 -16.51 -7.30
CA LYS A 93 -7.80 -15.91 -6.64
C LYS A 93 -7.53 -15.49 -5.20
N TYR A 94 -6.63 -16.18 -4.52
CA TYR A 94 -6.29 -15.97 -3.12
C TYR A 94 -4.78 -15.80 -2.93
N LEU A 95 -4.42 -14.91 -2.01
CA LEU A 95 -3.11 -14.88 -1.38
C LEU A 95 -3.14 -15.74 -0.13
N SER A 96 -2.11 -16.57 0.04
CA SER A 96 -2.02 -17.43 1.23
C SER A 96 -1.74 -16.59 2.48
N LYS A 97 -2.36 -16.97 3.60
CA LYS A 97 -2.06 -16.32 4.90
C LYS A 97 -0.59 -16.48 5.29
N GLU A 98 0.05 -17.58 4.90
CA GLU A 98 1.46 -17.83 5.18
C GLU A 98 2.34 -16.79 4.48
N SER A 99 2.04 -16.46 3.22
CA SER A 99 2.74 -15.39 2.49
C SER A 99 2.53 -14.03 3.14
N LEU A 100 1.29 -13.71 3.54
CA LEU A 100 0.95 -12.41 4.15
C LEU A 100 1.58 -12.24 5.53
N ASN A 101 1.57 -13.28 6.36
CA ASN A 101 2.15 -13.24 7.71
C ASN A 101 3.68 -13.26 7.68
N SER A 102 4.31 -13.79 6.62
CA SER A 102 5.78 -13.79 6.49
C SER A 102 6.35 -12.40 6.15
N SER A 103 5.54 -11.52 5.55
CA SER A 103 5.98 -10.17 5.16
C SER A 103 5.59 -9.09 6.17
N MET A 104 4.42 -9.21 6.80
CA MET A 104 3.88 -8.24 7.75
C MET A 104 4.34 -8.49 9.20
N GLY A 105 5.61 -8.19 9.49
CA GLY A 105 6.10 -8.01 10.85
C GLY A 105 6.52 -9.29 11.61
N SER A 106 7.26 -9.06 12.69
CA SER A 106 7.93 -10.08 13.50
C SER A 106 6.94 -10.91 14.32
N GLU A 107 7.20 -12.23 14.44
CA GLU A 107 6.47 -13.16 15.33
C GLU A 107 6.36 -12.66 16.79
N VAL A 108 7.19 -11.69 17.19
CA VAL A 108 7.24 -11.10 18.53
C VAL A 108 5.96 -10.33 18.89
N ASP A 109 5.39 -9.57 17.95
CA ASP A 109 4.22 -8.71 18.24
C ASP A 109 2.89 -9.44 18.04
N ASN A 110 2.87 -10.43 17.15
CA ASN A 110 1.71 -11.30 16.97
C ASN A 110 2.13 -12.74 16.57
N PRO A 111 2.35 -13.65 17.53
CA PRO A 111 2.83 -15.00 17.26
C PRO A 111 1.83 -15.89 16.50
N LYS A 112 0.58 -15.43 16.32
CA LYS A 112 -0.42 -16.13 15.49
C LYS A 112 -0.49 -15.61 14.05
N GLY A 113 0.23 -14.53 13.75
CA GLY A 113 0.08 -13.80 12.50
C GLY A 113 -1.21 -12.97 12.47
N TRP A 114 -1.21 -11.96 11.59
CA TRP A 114 -2.33 -11.04 11.40
C TRP A 114 -3.48 -11.65 10.58
N TRP A 115 -3.18 -12.67 9.79
CA TRP A 115 -4.11 -13.32 8.87
C TRP A 115 -4.38 -14.77 9.30
N GLU A 116 -5.64 -15.08 9.59
CA GLU A 116 -6.06 -16.43 10.02
C GLU A 116 -6.44 -17.35 8.83
N GLN A 117 -6.75 -16.75 7.69
CA GLN A 117 -7.21 -17.41 6.47
C GLN A 117 -6.66 -16.72 5.22
N ASP A 118 -6.66 -17.45 4.10
CA ASP A 118 -6.32 -16.90 2.80
C ASP A 118 -7.28 -15.77 2.40
N VAL A 119 -6.75 -14.79 1.67
CA VAL A 119 -7.44 -13.53 1.39
C VAL A 119 -7.62 -13.36 -0.10
N GLU A 120 -8.77 -12.86 -0.52
CA GLU A 120 -9.01 -12.58 -1.93
C GLU A 120 -8.05 -11.51 -2.45
N THR A 121 -7.24 -11.89 -3.44
CA THR A 121 -6.26 -11.01 -4.09
C THR A 121 -6.91 -9.74 -4.66
N GLN A 122 -8.19 -9.83 -5.03
CA GLN A 122 -8.97 -8.73 -5.59
C GLN A 122 -9.06 -7.51 -4.68
N SER A 123 -9.06 -7.68 -3.35
CA SER A 123 -9.09 -6.55 -2.43
C SER A 123 -7.83 -5.69 -2.54
N PHE A 124 -6.66 -6.32 -2.64
CA PHE A 124 -5.38 -5.63 -2.82
C PHE A 124 -5.24 -5.04 -4.22
N ILE A 125 -5.69 -5.74 -5.25
CA ILE A 125 -5.72 -5.23 -6.64
C ILE A 125 -6.54 -3.95 -6.75
N LYS A 126 -7.70 -3.87 -6.08
CA LYS A 126 -8.53 -2.66 -6.07
C LYS A 126 -7.80 -1.47 -5.46
N VAL A 127 -7.13 -1.68 -4.32
CA VAL A 127 -6.32 -0.63 -3.68
C VAL A 127 -5.19 -0.19 -4.61
N GLY A 128 -4.44 -1.12 -5.20
CA GLY A 128 -3.35 -0.78 -6.10
C GLY A 128 -3.79 0.02 -7.33
N ARG A 129 -4.93 -0.34 -7.94
CA ARG A 129 -5.50 0.43 -9.06
C ARG A 129 -5.89 1.85 -8.63
N LYS A 130 -6.55 1.99 -7.48
CA LYS A 130 -6.95 3.31 -6.96
C LYS A 130 -5.76 4.17 -6.58
N PHE A 131 -4.72 3.56 -6.03
CA PHE A 131 -3.44 4.21 -5.74
C PHE A 131 -2.78 4.74 -7.03
N ILE A 132 -2.73 3.94 -8.09
CA ILE A 132 -2.20 4.37 -9.39
C ILE A 132 -3.07 5.48 -10.01
N GLU A 133 -4.39 5.35 -10.02
CA GLU A 133 -5.31 6.40 -10.48
C GLU A 133 -5.11 7.71 -9.70
N LEU A 134 -4.89 7.63 -8.38
CA LEU A 134 -4.61 8.76 -7.52
C LEU A 134 -3.29 9.45 -7.91
N LEU A 135 -2.21 8.68 -8.05
CA LEU A 135 -0.89 9.23 -8.41
C LEU A 135 -0.84 9.82 -9.83
N ARG A 136 -1.60 9.25 -10.78
CA ARG A 136 -1.78 9.83 -12.12
C ARG A 136 -2.62 11.10 -12.12
N GLY A 137 -3.34 11.37 -11.04
CA GLY A 137 -4.28 12.49 -10.93
C GLY A 137 -5.61 12.25 -11.63
N ASP A 138 -5.92 11.01 -12.00
CA ASP A 138 -7.19 10.61 -12.62
C ASP A 138 -8.32 10.55 -11.59
N LEU A 139 -7.98 10.28 -10.32
CA LEU A 139 -8.94 10.25 -9.23
C LEU A 139 -9.37 11.68 -8.81
N LYS A 140 -10.68 11.93 -8.76
CA LYS A 140 -11.27 13.23 -8.39
C LYS A 140 -12.12 13.19 -7.11
N THR A 141 -12.12 12.08 -6.39
CA THR A 141 -12.84 11.95 -5.12
C THR A 141 -12.06 12.55 -3.96
N ASN A 142 -12.76 12.89 -2.90
CA ASN A 142 -12.23 13.34 -1.62
C ASN A 142 -12.89 12.54 -0.47
N ALA A 143 -12.54 12.88 0.77
CA ALA A 143 -13.02 12.15 1.95
C ALA A 143 -14.54 12.08 2.09
N SER A 144 -15.30 13.03 1.53
CA SER A 144 -16.77 13.05 1.60
C SER A 144 -17.48 12.42 0.39
N THR A 145 -16.76 12.17 -0.70
CA THR A 145 -17.33 11.67 -1.97
C THR A 145 -16.86 10.27 -2.34
N SER A 146 -15.78 9.79 -1.71
CA SER A 146 -15.30 8.43 -1.90
C SER A 146 -16.12 7.44 -1.06
N SER A 147 -16.59 6.36 -1.69
CA SER A 147 -17.15 5.20 -0.99
C SER A 147 -16.03 4.29 -0.49
N ILE A 148 -16.18 3.75 0.73
CA ILE A 148 -15.27 2.75 1.28
C ILE A 148 -15.43 1.43 0.50
N PHE A 149 -14.32 0.77 0.18
CA PHE A 149 -14.30 -0.58 -0.38
C PHE A 149 -13.24 -1.47 0.28
#